data_AF-A0A951WWT0-F1
#
_entry.id   AF-A0A951WWT0-F1
#
_cell.length_a   1.000
_cell.length_b   1.000
_cell.length_c   1.000
_cell.angle_alpha   90.00
_cell.angle_beta   90.00
_cell.angle_gamma   90.00
#
_symmetry.space_group_name_H-M   'P 1'
#
loop_
_entity.id
_entity.type
_entity.pdbx_description
1 polymer ?
#
loop_
_entity_poly.entity_id
_entity_poly.type
_entity_poly.pdbx_seq_one_letter_code
_entity_poly.pdbx_strand_id
1 'polypeptide(L)'
;MTSAPTVAEIDRIAAMDDPLIRNLQITQAYAELSAAVAQRTGPAANWCTFATWASKQAGQTIRKEDLARTLQRAVTDLLFAPAPAAGEAAAAPAAIPADVAMIQKTLWDVLDPQAPFQRASDAVARGNRKVFAEIGREFARFLATCVHDPAYDETKIEQFCSNLRPGEPPHGQRYLRQAFTRYYRAWFEDDDSRRAQLMLAANVEIGLHEQTRLQPEIAEAMAAPIVDPRELSRRLVAVLFPGQSWLDRTRRLIQRLRGAPSPLDLAVDRFVARVRHEARLIISEHMMTLSLPQKVVLRLGRDLSAEFPPELRQITDPDLRGLLDLVDPTQDSVRESGAMDWADLPERLHFIVDLFRCYQAWPPLFQPPFSPQQVAALKAGRRPGGQL
;
A
#
# COMPACT_ATOMS: atom_id res chain seq x y z
N MET A 1 22.80 -10.81 -18.38
CA MET A 1 21.34 -10.99 -18.47
C MET A 1 20.88 -11.61 -17.17
N THR A 2 19.99 -10.95 -16.43
CA THR A 2 19.38 -11.52 -15.22
C THR A 2 18.28 -12.49 -15.64
N SER A 3 18.39 -13.76 -15.27
CA SER A 3 17.35 -14.76 -15.49
C SER A 3 16.08 -14.40 -14.72
N ALA A 4 14.91 -14.71 -15.28
CA ALA A 4 13.65 -14.58 -14.55
C ALA A 4 13.67 -15.42 -13.26
N PRO A 5 13.02 -14.96 -12.17
CA PRO A 5 12.88 -15.74 -10.95
C PRO A 5 12.16 -17.06 -11.23
N THR A 6 12.65 -18.14 -10.64
CA THR A 6 12.00 -19.46 -10.75
C THR A 6 10.84 -19.59 -9.78
N VAL A 7 9.91 -20.51 -10.03
CA VAL A 7 8.81 -20.83 -9.08
C VAL A 7 9.36 -21.17 -7.69
N ALA A 8 10.45 -21.94 -7.62
CA ALA A 8 11.10 -22.28 -6.35
C ALA A 8 11.65 -21.05 -5.61
N GLU A 9 12.18 -20.06 -6.35
CA GLU A 9 12.63 -18.80 -5.75
C GLU A 9 11.45 -17.97 -5.22
N ILE A 10 10.34 -17.88 -5.97
CA ILE A 10 9.12 -17.22 -5.52
C ILE A 10 8.59 -17.88 -4.24
N ASP A 11 8.47 -19.21 -4.23
CA ASP A 11 7.98 -19.98 -3.08
C ASP A 11 8.88 -19.78 -1.84
N ARG A 12 10.21 -19.78 -2.03
CA ARG A 12 11.19 -19.48 -0.97
C ARG A 12 10.98 -18.08 -0.39
N ILE A 13 10.87 -17.05 -1.24
CA ILE A 13 10.66 -15.67 -0.79
C ILE A 13 9.34 -15.55 -0.05
N ALA A 14 8.25 -16.13 -0.60
CA ALA A 14 6.94 -16.11 0.02
C ALA A 14 6.90 -16.84 1.37
N ALA A 15 7.76 -17.84 1.60
CA ALA A 15 7.87 -18.57 2.86
C ALA A 15 8.68 -17.84 3.95
N MET A 16 9.41 -16.77 3.62
CA MET A 16 10.23 -16.04 4.59
C MET A 16 9.38 -15.42 5.71
N ASP A 17 9.82 -15.57 6.97
CA ASP A 17 9.10 -15.00 8.11
C ASP A 17 9.29 -13.49 8.23
N ASP A 18 10.53 -13.02 8.08
CA ASP A 18 10.88 -11.59 8.18
C ASP A 18 10.16 -10.78 7.09
N PRO A 19 9.17 -9.95 7.43
CA PRO A 19 8.38 -9.19 6.46
C PRO A 19 9.22 -8.12 5.73
N LEU A 20 10.30 -7.64 6.33
CA LEU A 20 11.16 -6.60 5.76
C LEU A 20 11.99 -7.16 4.61
N ILE A 21 12.77 -8.21 4.89
CA ILE A 21 13.59 -8.84 3.85
C ILE A 21 12.69 -9.48 2.80
N ARG A 22 11.56 -10.09 3.21
CA ARG A 22 10.57 -10.64 2.29
C ARG A 22 10.07 -9.57 1.32
N ASN A 23 9.59 -8.42 1.81
CA ASN A 23 9.11 -7.35 0.92
C ASN A 23 10.20 -6.86 -0.04
N LEU A 24 11.44 -6.67 0.41
CA LEU A 24 12.52 -6.23 -0.46
C LEU A 24 12.83 -7.27 -1.56
N GLN A 25 12.84 -8.56 -1.23
CA GLN A 25 13.01 -9.63 -2.23
C GLN A 25 11.79 -9.74 -3.16
N ILE A 26 10.56 -9.53 -2.67
CA ILE A 26 9.35 -9.46 -3.50
C ILE A 26 9.46 -8.33 -4.53
N THR A 27 9.82 -7.12 -4.08
CA THR A 27 10.01 -5.95 -4.95
C THR A 27 11.05 -6.21 -6.04
N GLN A 28 12.19 -6.81 -5.67
CA GLN A 28 13.23 -7.17 -6.64
C GLN A 28 12.75 -8.26 -7.60
N ALA A 29 12.04 -9.28 -7.13
CA ALA A 29 11.53 -10.36 -7.96
C ALA A 29 10.49 -9.84 -8.98
N TYR A 30 9.62 -8.90 -8.60
CA TYR A 30 8.71 -8.26 -9.56
C TYR A 30 9.46 -7.51 -10.65
N ALA A 31 10.56 -6.81 -10.32
CA ALA A 31 11.36 -6.12 -11.33
C ALA A 31 12.01 -7.10 -12.32
N GLU A 32 12.49 -8.25 -11.82
CA GLU A 32 13.08 -9.31 -12.65
C GLU A 32 12.03 -10.00 -13.53
N LEU A 33 10.83 -10.27 -13.01
CA LEU A 33 9.69 -10.79 -13.78
C LEU A 33 9.23 -9.78 -14.84
N SER A 34 9.11 -8.51 -14.49
CA SER A 34 8.75 -7.42 -15.41
C SER A 34 9.72 -7.34 -16.58
N ALA A 35 11.03 -7.35 -16.30
CA ALA A 35 12.06 -7.32 -17.31
C ALA A 35 12.03 -8.54 -18.23
N ALA A 36 11.74 -9.73 -17.70
CA ALA A 36 11.63 -10.95 -18.49
C ALA A 36 10.43 -10.93 -19.44
N VAL A 37 9.28 -10.41 -19.01
CA VAL A 37 8.11 -10.23 -19.90
C VAL A 37 8.42 -9.16 -20.97
N ALA A 38 9.05 -8.05 -20.59
CA ALA A 38 9.38 -6.95 -21.49
C ALA A 38 10.35 -7.34 -22.62
N GLN A 39 11.16 -8.40 -22.44
CA GLN A 39 11.99 -8.96 -23.52
C GLN A 39 11.18 -9.44 -24.72
N ARG A 40 9.91 -9.81 -24.52
CA ARG A 40 9.00 -10.28 -25.59
C ARG A 40 8.10 -9.18 -26.15
N THR A 41 7.74 -8.18 -25.34
CA THR A 41 6.74 -7.17 -25.68
C THR A 41 7.34 -5.80 -26.02
N GLY A 42 8.64 -5.62 -25.81
CA GLY A 42 9.26 -4.30 -25.77
C GLY A 42 8.99 -3.56 -24.46
N PRO A 43 9.34 -2.26 -24.38
CA PRO A 43 9.28 -1.45 -23.16
C PRO A 43 7.85 -1.00 -22.80
N ALA A 44 6.87 -1.91 -22.87
CA ALA A 44 5.50 -1.72 -22.42
C ALA A 44 5.30 -2.34 -21.03
N ALA A 45 4.89 -1.53 -20.06
CA ALA A 45 4.72 -1.95 -18.68
C ALA A 45 3.64 -3.04 -18.56
N ASN A 46 4.08 -4.23 -18.14
CA ASN A 46 3.20 -5.30 -17.67
C ASN A 46 2.88 -5.12 -16.18
N TRP A 47 1.96 -5.93 -15.64
CA TRP A 47 1.51 -5.84 -14.25
C TRP A 47 2.66 -5.95 -13.24
N CYS A 48 3.67 -6.80 -13.48
CA CYS A 48 4.83 -6.90 -12.58
C CYS A 48 5.64 -5.58 -12.50
N THR A 49 5.58 -4.76 -13.56
CA THR A 49 6.21 -3.43 -13.57
C THR A 49 5.54 -2.51 -12.55
N PHE A 50 4.20 -2.45 -12.55
CA PHE A 50 3.45 -1.68 -11.56
C PHE A 50 3.58 -2.29 -10.15
N ALA A 51 3.53 -3.61 -10.04
CA ALA A 51 3.71 -4.34 -8.78
C ALA A 51 5.07 -4.08 -8.13
N THR A 52 6.13 -3.82 -8.92
CA THR A 52 7.45 -3.40 -8.41
C THR A 52 7.33 -2.13 -7.57
N TRP A 53 6.69 -1.10 -8.12
CA TRP A 53 6.56 0.20 -7.46
C TRP A 53 5.53 0.19 -6.34
N ALA A 54 4.41 -0.52 -6.52
CA ALA A 54 3.44 -0.75 -5.45
C ALA A 54 4.06 -1.52 -4.27
N SER A 55 4.85 -2.57 -4.53
CA SER A 55 5.57 -3.32 -3.48
C SER A 55 6.66 -2.48 -2.82
N LYS A 56 7.32 -1.59 -3.57
CA LYS A 56 8.29 -0.65 -3.01
C LYS A 56 7.63 0.35 -2.06
N GLN A 57 6.48 0.92 -2.44
CA GLN A 57 5.66 1.77 -1.59
C GLN A 57 5.15 1.00 -0.35
N ALA A 58 4.63 -0.21 -0.54
CA ALA A 58 4.22 -1.10 0.55
C ALA A 58 5.37 -1.33 1.54
N GLY A 59 6.60 -1.44 1.05
CA GLY A 59 7.80 -1.57 1.86
C GLY A 59 8.02 -0.41 2.83
N GLN A 60 7.70 0.83 2.45
CA GLN A 60 7.81 2.00 3.32
C GLN A 60 6.86 1.87 4.52
N THR A 61 5.60 1.46 4.26
CA THR A 61 4.61 1.17 5.29
C THR A 61 5.06 0.04 6.23
N ILE A 62 5.58 -1.06 5.68
CA ILE A 62 6.06 -2.21 6.48
C ILE A 62 7.26 -1.83 7.36
N ARG A 63 8.17 -1.01 6.84
CA ARG A 63 9.32 -0.50 7.61
C ARG A 63 8.93 0.54 8.65
N LYS A 64 7.70 1.08 8.57
CA LYS A 64 7.22 2.22 9.35
C LYS A 64 8.17 3.42 9.29
N GLU A 65 8.93 3.49 8.21
CA GLU A 65 9.90 4.56 7.99
C GLU A 65 9.13 5.87 7.89
N ASP A 66 9.65 6.91 8.53
CA ASP A 66 9.07 8.26 8.59
C ASP A 66 7.74 8.42 9.33
N LEU A 67 6.84 7.44 9.35
CA LEU A 67 5.55 7.48 10.05
C LEU A 67 5.71 7.72 11.56
N ALA A 68 6.60 6.97 12.19
CA ALA A 68 6.91 7.09 13.61
C ALA A 68 7.46 8.49 13.97
N ARG A 69 8.38 9.00 13.15
CA ARG A 69 9.04 10.30 13.37
C ARG A 69 8.10 11.47 13.10
N THR A 70 7.27 11.38 12.06
CA THR A 70 6.28 12.41 11.73
C THR A 70 5.22 12.49 12.80
N LEU A 71 4.70 11.36 13.29
CA LEU A 71 3.77 11.37 14.42
C LEU A 71 4.45 11.87 15.69
N GLN A 72 5.73 11.54 15.91
CA GLN A 72 6.51 12.09 17.03
C GLN A 72 6.56 13.61 17.03
N ARG A 73 6.84 14.20 15.87
CA ARG A 73 6.83 15.65 15.71
C ARG A 73 5.43 16.22 15.92
N ALA A 74 4.40 15.67 15.25
CA ALA A 74 3.03 16.15 15.37
C ALA A 74 2.51 16.13 16.82
N VAL A 75 2.75 15.04 17.57
CA VAL A 75 2.36 14.96 18.99
C VAL A 75 3.16 15.93 19.85
N THR A 76 4.46 16.10 19.57
CA THR A 76 5.29 17.09 20.26
C THR A 76 4.73 18.49 20.03
N ASP A 77 4.43 18.85 18.78
CA ASP A 77 3.83 20.14 18.43
C ASP A 77 2.48 20.34 19.12
N LEU A 78 1.65 19.29 19.25
CA LEU A 78 0.38 19.35 19.99
C LEU A 78 0.56 19.59 21.50
N LEU A 79 1.61 19.04 22.11
CA LEU A 79 1.91 19.18 23.54
C LEU A 79 2.49 20.56 23.88
N PHE A 80 3.28 21.13 22.95
CA PHE A 80 4.00 22.38 23.16
C PHE A 80 3.47 23.54 22.31
N ALA A 81 2.32 23.35 21.65
CA ALA A 81 1.63 24.42 20.96
C ALA A 81 1.36 25.57 21.93
N PRO A 82 1.72 26.83 21.60
CA PRO A 82 1.39 27.95 22.44
C PRO A 82 -0.14 28.00 22.62
N ALA A 83 -0.59 28.13 23.87
CA ALA A 83 -2.01 28.27 24.16
C ALA A 83 -2.57 29.42 23.32
N PRO A 84 -3.78 29.28 22.73
CA PRO A 84 -4.39 30.41 22.05
C PRO A 84 -4.48 31.57 23.04
N ALA A 85 -4.13 32.77 22.58
CA ALA A 85 -4.28 33.99 23.35
C ALA A 85 -5.78 34.26 23.58
N ALA A 86 -6.37 33.53 24.51
CA ALA A 86 -7.71 33.79 25.00
C ALA A 86 -7.54 34.57 26.31
N GLY A 87 -7.95 35.84 26.25
CA GLY A 87 -8.18 36.62 27.44
C GLY A 87 -9.18 35.93 28.37
N GLU A 88 -9.06 36.28 29.65
CA GLU A 88 -9.92 35.90 30.78
C GLU A 88 -9.55 34.62 31.55
N ALA A 89 -8.83 34.90 32.64
CA ALA A 89 -8.72 34.18 33.92
C ALA A 89 -9.43 32.82 34.04
N ALA A 90 -8.68 31.74 33.79
CA ALA A 90 -8.88 30.46 34.44
C ALA A 90 -7.62 30.15 35.28
N ALA A 91 -7.83 29.75 36.53
CA ALA A 91 -6.80 29.49 37.52
C ALA A 91 -5.59 28.73 36.94
N ALA A 92 -4.39 29.21 37.28
CA ALA A 92 -3.13 28.61 36.87
C ALA A 92 -3.17 27.09 37.10
N PRO A 93 -2.88 26.25 36.08
CA PRO A 93 -2.67 24.85 36.33
C PRO A 93 -1.46 24.73 37.25
N ALA A 94 -1.60 23.93 38.31
CA ALA A 94 -0.50 23.55 39.18
C ALA A 94 0.74 23.21 38.32
N ALA A 95 1.89 23.78 38.69
CA ALA A 95 3.13 23.61 37.96
C ALA A 95 3.35 22.14 37.60
N ILE A 96 3.41 21.84 36.30
CA ILE A 96 3.75 20.50 35.80
C ILE A 96 5.15 20.18 36.35
N PRO A 97 5.32 19.18 37.24
CA PRO A 97 6.62 18.92 37.85
C PRO A 97 7.61 18.39 36.82
N ALA A 98 8.84 18.90 36.94
CA ALA A 98 10.13 18.43 36.46
C ALA A 98 10.19 17.33 35.37
N ASP A 99 10.91 17.71 34.32
CA ASP A 99 11.45 16.91 33.21
C ASP A 99 10.47 16.62 32.05
N VAL A 100 10.31 17.63 31.20
CA VAL A 100 9.59 17.58 29.92
C VAL A 100 10.00 16.36 29.08
N ALA A 101 11.26 15.94 29.14
CA ALA A 101 11.76 14.77 28.42
C ALA A 101 11.23 13.45 29.01
N MET A 102 11.09 13.35 30.33
CA MET A 102 10.50 12.19 31.01
C MET A 102 8.98 12.12 30.73
N ILE A 103 8.29 13.26 30.77
CA ILE A 103 6.86 13.33 30.42
C ILE A 103 6.67 12.93 28.95
N GLN A 104 7.46 13.47 28.02
CA GLN A 104 7.44 13.07 26.61
C GLN A 104 7.65 11.56 26.46
N LYS A 105 8.69 10.98 27.06
CA LYS A 105 8.98 9.54 26.97
C LYS A 105 7.84 8.69 27.52
N THR A 106 7.32 9.02 28.70
CA THR A 106 6.27 8.24 29.35
C THR A 106 4.91 8.40 28.66
N LEU A 107 4.64 9.58 28.10
CA LEU A 107 3.47 9.83 27.25
C LEU A 107 3.55 9.03 25.95
N TRP A 108 4.74 8.92 25.34
CA TRP A 108 5.00 8.09 24.16
C TRP A 108 4.79 6.60 24.43
N ASP A 109 5.27 6.09 25.57
CA ASP A 109 5.09 4.69 25.97
C ASP A 109 3.61 4.37 26.25
N VAL A 110 2.84 5.33 26.78
CA VAL A 110 1.40 5.18 27.06
C VAL A 110 0.54 5.27 25.81
N LEU A 111 0.84 6.23 24.92
CA LEU A 111 0.03 6.53 23.75
C LEU A 111 0.01 5.36 22.74
N ASP A 112 0.98 4.44 22.85
CA ASP A 112 1.35 3.45 21.82
C ASP A 112 0.98 3.89 20.39
N PRO A 113 1.53 5.04 19.96
CA PRO A 113 1.25 5.61 18.66
C PRO A 113 1.77 4.71 17.51
N GLN A 114 2.53 3.66 17.84
CA GLN A 114 3.00 2.65 16.90
C GLN A 114 1.95 1.58 16.60
N ALA A 115 0.95 1.36 17.45
CA ALA A 115 -0.04 0.30 17.25
C ALA A 115 -0.87 0.45 15.96
N PRO A 116 -1.40 1.64 15.61
CA PRO A 116 -2.08 1.84 14.33
C PRO A 116 -1.16 1.57 13.14
N PHE A 117 0.11 1.98 13.22
CA PHE A 117 1.12 1.71 12.19
C PHE A 117 1.52 0.24 12.12
N GLN A 118 1.55 -0.48 13.25
CA GLN A 118 1.82 -1.92 13.30
C GLN A 118 0.74 -2.67 12.56
N ARG A 119 -0.54 -2.35 12.80
CA ARG A 119 -1.64 -3.02 12.10
C ARG A 119 -1.61 -2.74 10.60
N ALA A 120 -1.43 -1.48 10.18
CA ALA A 120 -1.30 -1.15 8.77
C ALA A 120 -0.10 -1.86 8.13
N SER A 121 1.06 -1.85 8.80
CA SER A 121 2.25 -2.61 8.40
C SER A 121 1.97 -4.11 8.24
N ASP A 122 1.30 -4.73 9.21
CA ASP A 122 1.02 -6.17 9.18
C ASP A 122 0.01 -6.53 8.08
N ALA A 123 -1.04 -5.73 7.91
CA ALA A 123 -2.04 -5.91 6.87
C ALA A 123 -1.40 -5.77 5.47
N VAL A 124 -0.59 -4.74 5.25
CA VAL A 124 0.16 -4.54 4.00
C VAL A 124 1.17 -5.65 3.76
N ALA A 125 1.91 -6.09 4.79
CA ALA A 125 2.86 -7.20 4.68
C ALA A 125 2.18 -8.54 4.32
N ARG A 126 0.98 -8.80 4.87
CA ARG A 126 0.16 -9.97 4.51
C ARG A 126 -0.37 -9.86 3.09
N GLY A 127 -0.93 -8.71 2.71
CA GLY A 127 -1.45 -8.45 1.37
C GLY A 127 -0.38 -8.62 0.29
N ASN A 128 0.77 -7.97 0.45
CA ASN A 128 1.89 -8.08 -0.50
C ASN A 128 2.38 -9.54 -0.65
N ARG A 129 2.50 -10.27 0.47
CA ARG A 129 2.86 -11.70 0.45
C ARG A 129 1.80 -12.54 -0.28
N LYS A 130 0.53 -12.32 0.00
CA LYS A 130 -0.62 -13.05 -0.57
C LYS A 130 -0.70 -12.89 -2.09
N VAL A 131 -0.47 -11.68 -2.60
CA VAL A 131 -0.44 -11.41 -4.04
C VAL A 131 0.79 -12.05 -4.68
N PHE A 132 1.98 -11.86 -4.09
CA PHE A 132 3.22 -12.40 -4.65
C PHE A 132 3.22 -13.93 -4.73
N ALA A 133 2.74 -14.60 -3.66
CA ALA A 133 2.67 -16.05 -3.59
C ALA A 133 1.71 -16.67 -4.63
N GLU A 134 0.77 -15.89 -5.17
CA GLU A 134 -0.12 -16.33 -6.24
C GLU A 134 0.32 -15.76 -7.59
N ILE A 135 0.15 -14.47 -7.80
CA ILE A 135 0.33 -13.82 -9.10
C ILE A 135 1.80 -13.86 -9.53
N GLY A 136 2.73 -13.52 -8.63
CA GLY A 136 4.17 -13.62 -8.90
C GLY A 136 4.61 -15.04 -9.24
N ARG A 137 4.03 -16.04 -8.57
CA ARG A 137 4.27 -17.46 -8.84
C ARG A 137 3.76 -17.88 -10.22
N GLU A 138 2.57 -17.42 -10.61
CA GLU A 138 2.01 -17.71 -11.93
C GLU A 138 2.79 -17.03 -13.06
N PHE A 139 3.33 -15.81 -12.86
CA PHE A 139 4.26 -15.20 -13.82
C PHE A 139 5.55 -16.01 -13.97
N ALA A 140 6.15 -16.49 -12.88
CA ALA A 140 7.33 -17.35 -12.94
C ALA A 140 7.06 -18.65 -13.70
N ARG A 141 5.89 -19.28 -13.46
CA ARG A 141 5.45 -20.47 -14.19
C ARG A 141 5.21 -20.17 -15.67
N PHE A 142 4.55 -19.06 -15.98
CA PHE A 142 4.25 -18.62 -17.35
C PHE A 142 5.53 -18.41 -18.16
N LEU A 143 6.49 -17.66 -17.60
CA LEU A 143 7.79 -17.44 -18.24
C LEU A 143 8.53 -18.76 -18.43
N ALA A 144 8.60 -19.62 -17.42
CA ALA A 144 9.25 -20.94 -17.54
C ALA A 144 8.61 -21.83 -18.62
N THR A 145 7.31 -21.68 -18.87
CA THR A 145 6.56 -22.51 -19.81
C THR A 145 6.67 -21.96 -21.24
N CYS A 146 6.46 -20.65 -21.42
CA CYS A 146 6.12 -20.08 -22.72
C CYS A 146 7.18 -19.10 -23.29
N VAL A 147 8.11 -18.58 -22.48
CA VAL A 147 8.94 -17.42 -22.89
C VAL A 147 9.86 -17.68 -24.09
N HIS A 148 10.17 -18.94 -24.38
CA HIS A 148 11.03 -19.34 -25.50
C HIS A 148 10.25 -19.80 -26.74
N ASP A 149 8.92 -19.68 -26.74
CA ASP A 149 8.10 -20.13 -27.86
C ASP A 149 8.32 -19.23 -29.09
N PRO A 150 8.63 -19.81 -30.26
CA PRO A 150 8.92 -19.06 -31.48
C PRO A 150 7.64 -18.57 -32.19
N ALA A 151 6.50 -19.17 -31.91
CA ALA A 151 5.19 -18.82 -32.45
C ALA A 151 4.09 -19.08 -31.42
N TYR A 152 2.91 -18.50 -31.63
CA TYR A 152 1.75 -18.71 -30.77
C TYR A 152 1.30 -20.18 -30.81
N ASP A 153 1.21 -20.81 -29.64
CA ASP A 153 0.70 -22.17 -29.44
C ASP A 153 -0.52 -22.16 -28.51
N GLU A 154 -1.70 -22.31 -29.11
CA GLU A 154 -2.98 -22.32 -28.40
C GLU A 154 -3.08 -23.47 -27.38
N THR A 155 -2.65 -24.67 -27.77
CA THR A 155 -2.72 -25.85 -26.89
C THR A 155 -1.84 -25.66 -25.66
N LYS A 156 -0.66 -25.06 -25.85
CA LYS A 156 0.28 -24.83 -24.75
C LYS A 156 -0.23 -23.79 -23.76
N ILE A 157 -0.80 -22.67 -24.23
CA ILE A 157 -1.37 -21.67 -23.32
C ILE A 157 -2.63 -22.21 -22.61
N GLU A 158 -3.43 -23.04 -23.26
CA GLU A 158 -4.55 -23.73 -22.63
C GLU A 158 -4.11 -24.70 -21.53
N GLN A 159 -3.05 -25.48 -21.78
CA GLN A 159 -2.45 -26.35 -20.76
C GLN A 159 -1.85 -25.57 -19.59
N PHE A 160 -1.24 -24.40 -19.85
CA PHE A 160 -0.80 -23.51 -18.79
C PHE A 160 -2.01 -23.03 -17.96
N CYS A 161 -3.10 -22.61 -18.61
CA CYS A 161 -4.28 -22.05 -17.98
C CYS A 161 -5.17 -23.10 -17.27
N SER A 162 -5.13 -24.38 -17.66
CA SER A 162 -5.93 -25.45 -17.05
C SER A 162 -5.58 -25.71 -15.58
N ASN A 163 -4.36 -25.31 -15.16
CA ASN A 163 -3.91 -25.40 -13.77
C ASN A 163 -4.38 -24.22 -12.89
N LEU A 164 -5.06 -23.23 -13.46
CA LEU A 164 -5.67 -22.13 -12.70
C LEU A 164 -7.08 -22.52 -12.24
N ARG A 165 -7.45 -22.08 -11.03
CA ARG A 165 -8.75 -22.38 -10.42
C ARG A 165 -9.89 -21.72 -11.24
N PRO A 166 -10.94 -22.46 -11.61
CA PRO A 166 -12.08 -21.88 -12.32
C PRO A 166 -12.88 -20.93 -11.42
N GLY A 167 -13.65 -20.01 -12.04
CA GLY A 167 -14.57 -19.09 -11.36
C GLY A 167 -14.01 -17.68 -11.10
N GLU A 168 -14.84 -16.84 -10.51
CA GLU A 168 -14.53 -15.45 -10.18
C GLU A 168 -13.63 -15.31 -8.94
N PRO A 169 -12.82 -14.24 -8.84
CA PRO A 169 -12.21 -13.86 -7.58
C PRO A 169 -13.29 -13.62 -6.50
N PRO A 170 -12.98 -13.81 -5.20
CA PRO A 170 -11.64 -14.01 -4.66
C PRO A 170 -11.15 -15.47 -4.66
N HIS A 171 -12.00 -16.43 -5.03
CA HIS A 171 -11.70 -17.86 -4.93
C HIS A 171 -11.18 -18.47 -6.24
N GLY A 172 -11.79 -18.11 -7.36
CA GLY A 172 -11.37 -18.49 -8.70
C GLY A 172 -10.32 -17.55 -9.29
N GLN A 173 -9.81 -17.93 -10.45
CA GLN A 173 -8.71 -17.26 -11.15
C GLN A 173 -9.05 -17.00 -12.63
N ARG A 174 -10.35 -16.80 -12.95
CA ARG A 174 -10.79 -16.54 -14.34
C ARG A 174 -10.01 -15.39 -14.99
N TYR A 175 -9.86 -14.27 -14.29
CA TYR A 175 -9.13 -13.12 -14.80
C TYR A 175 -7.63 -13.40 -15.01
N LEU A 176 -7.00 -14.23 -14.16
CA LEU A 176 -5.60 -14.62 -14.41
C LEU A 176 -5.49 -15.46 -15.69
N ARG A 177 -6.42 -16.41 -15.92
CA ARG A 177 -6.46 -17.18 -17.17
C ARG A 177 -6.60 -16.26 -18.39
N GLN A 178 -7.52 -15.32 -18.33
CA GLN A 178 -7.73 -14.35 -19.42
C GLN A 178 -6.50 -13.46 -19.65
N ALA A 179 -5.85 -13.01 -18.58
CA ALA A 179 -4.68 -12.14 -18.66
C ALA A 179 -3.46 -12.86 -19.25
N PHE A 180 -3.15 -14.07 -18.80
CA PHE A 180 -2.03 -14.84 -19.34
C PHE A 180 -2.26 -15.23 -20.80
N THR A 181 -3.50 -15.55 -21.20
CA THR A 181 -3.84 -15.72 -22.62
C THR A 181 -3.55 -14.45 -23.42
N ARG A 182 -3.92 -13.27 -22.92
CA ARG A 182 -3.65 -11.99 -23.62
C ARG A 182 -2.18 -11.61 -23.65
N TYR A 183 -1.43 -11.81 -22.57
CA TYR A 183 0.03 -11.63 -22.60
C TYR A 183 0.70 -12.53 -23.63
N TYR A 184 0.30 -13.81 -23.68
CA TYR A 184 0.86 -14.74 -24.64
C TYR A 184 0.53 -14.34 -26.09
N ARG A 185 -0.70 -13.89 -26.36
CA ARG A 185 -1.07 -13.32 -27.67
C ARG A 185 -0.23 -12.08 -28.01
N ALA A 186 -0.02 -11.18 -27.06
CA ALA A 186 0.75 -9.96 -27.26
C ALA A 186 2.21 -10.22 -27.66
N TRP A 187 2.79 -11.38 -27.30
CA TRP A 187 4.16 -11.75 -27.70
C TRP A 187 4.33 -12.05 -29.19
N PHE A 188 3.23 -12.23 -29.92
CA PHE A 188 3.22 -12.59 -31.34
C PHE A 188 2.37 -11.62 -32.17
N GLU A 189 1.98 -10.48 -31.58
CA GLU A 189 1.22 -9.44 -32.27
C GLU A 189 2.17 -8.42 -32.90
N ASP A 190 2.02 -8.21 -34.20
CA ASP A 190 2.87 -7.31 -35.00
C ASP A 190 2.38 -5.86 -34.92
N ASP A 191 1.07 -5.64 -34.78
CA ASP A 191 0.50 -4.30 -34.65
C ASP A 191 0.73 -3.74 -33.24
N ASP A 192 1.49 -2.64 -33.15
CA ASP A 192 1.86 -2.04 -31.87
C ASP A 192 0.65 -1.57 -31.05
N SER A 193 -0.43 -1.10 -31.70
CA SER A 193 -1.65 -0.67 -30.99
C SER A 193 -2.43 -1.87 -30.43
N ARG A 194 -2.60 -2.93 -31.22
CA ARG A 194 -3.22 -4.18 -30.75
C ARG A 194 -2.42 -4.80 -29.62
N ARG A 195 -1.08 -4.83 -29.76
CA ARG A 195 -0.19 -5.32 -28.71
C ARG A 195 -0.36 -4.51 -27.43
N ALA A 196 -0.38 -3.18 -27.54
CA ALA A 196 -0.59 -2.30 -26.39
C ALA A 196 -1.95 -2.54 -25.72
N GLN A 197 -3.02 -2.72 -26.50
CA GLN A 197 -4.36 -2.99 -25.97
C GLN A 197 -4.47 -4.38 -25.31
N LEU A 198 -3.85 -5.41 -25.88
CA LEU A 198 -3.75 -6.75 -25.25
C LEU A 198 -3.01 -6.69 -23.90
N MET A 199 -1.91 -5.93 -23.85
CA MET A 199 -1.15 -5.70 -22.62
C MET A 199 -1.96 -4.96 -21.56
N LEU A 200 -2.68 -3.90 -21.96
CA LEU A 200 -3.55 -3.16 -21.04
C LEU A 200 -4.66 -4.05 -20.49
N ALA A 201 -5.35 -4.79 -21.36
CA ALA A 201 -6.41 -5.71 -20.95
C ALA A 201 -5.88 -6.76 -19.95
N ALA A 202 -4.71 -7.34 -20.21
CA ALA A 202 -4.08 -8.27 -19.28
C ALA A 202 -3.75 -7.61 -17.93
N ASN A 203 -3.20 -6.39 -17.93
CA ASN A 203 -2.92 -5.63 -16.70
C ASN A 203 -4.20 -5.38 -15.89
N VAL A 204 -5.27 -4.93 -16.55
CA VAL A 204 -6.56 -4.61 -15.90
C VAL A 204 -7.20 -5.85 -15.30
N GLU A 205 -7.18 -6.99 -15.98
CA GLU A 205 -7.73 -8.24 -15.43
C GLU A 205 -6.96 -8.74 -14.21
N ILE A 206 -5.63 -8.69 -14.25
CA ILE A 206 -4.82 -9.02 -13.06
C ILE A 206 -5.11 -8.02 -11.95
N GLY A 207 -5.23 -6.73 -12.26
CA GLY A 207 -5.64 -5.70 -11.31
C GLY A 207 -6.99 -6.02 -10.66
N LEU A 208 -8.00 -6.41 -11.44
CA LEU A 208 -9.31 -6.80 -10.92
C LEU A 208 -9.23 -7.98 -9.96
N HIS A 209 -8.50 -9.02 -10.36
CA HIS A 209 -8.26 -10.21 -9.55
C HIS A 209 -7.56 -9.86 -8.23
N GLU A 210 -6.47 -9.11 -8.32
CA GLU A 210 -5.66 -8.67 -7.20
C GLU A 210 -6.47 -7.82 -6.22
N GLN A 211 -7.09 -6.74 -6.70
CA GLN A 211 -7.77 -5.76 -5.86
C GLN A 211 -9.03 -6.33 -5.19
N THR A 212 -9.74 -7.23 -5.85
CA THR A 212 -10.87 -7.97 -5.25
C THR A 212 -10.38 -8.86 -4.11
N ARG A 213 -9.26 -9.57 -4.31
CA ARG A 213 -8.68 -10.45 -3.28
C ARG A 213 -8.06 -9.69 -2.11
N LEU A 214 -7.50 -8.50 -2.36
CA LEU A 214 -6.85 -7.66 -1.36
C LEU A 214 -7.81 -6.83 -0.50
N GLN A 215 -9.10 -6.81 -0.84
CA GLN A 215 -10.10 -5.98 -0.15
C GLN A 215 -10.03 -6.10 1.39
N PRO A 216 -9.92 -7.30 2.01
CA PRO A 216 -9.83 -7.40 3.47
C PRO A 216 -8.57 -6.74 4.04
N GLU A 217 -7.41 -6.95 3.41
CA GLU A 217 -6.15 -6.38 3.88
C GLU A 217 -6.08 -4.86 3.67
N ILE A 218 -6.62 -4.34 2.56
CA ILE A 218 -6.70 -2.89 2.30
C ILE A 218 -7.64 -2.22 3.30
N ALA A 219 -8.85 -2.77 3.49
CA ALA A 219 -9.79 -2.24 4.47
C ALA A 219 -9.21 -2.26 5.89
N GLU A 220 -8.50 -3.33 6.26
CA GLU A 220 -7.84 -3.41 7.58
C GLU A 220 -6.75 -2.36 7.76
N ALA A 221 -5.93 -2.13 6.72
CA ALA A 221 -4.88 -1.12 6.76
C ALA A 221 -5.46 0.30 6.84
N MET A 222 -6.55 0.58 6.10
CA MET A 222 -7.24 1.88 6.11
C MET A 222 -8.04 2.13 7.39
N ALA A 223 -8.54 1.09 8.05
CA ALA A 223 -9.45 1.21 9.20
C ALA A 223 -8.80 1.78 10.49
N ALA A 224 -7.48 1.99 10.52
CA ALA A 224 -6.69 2.65 11.58
C ALA A 224 -7.36 2.61 12.98
N PRO A 225 -7.21 1.50 13.74
CA PRO A 225 -7.94 1.33 14.98
C PRO A 225 -7.55 2.40 16.00
N ILE A 226 -8.60 2.97 16.53
CA ILE A 226 -8.65 3.79 17.72
C ILE A 226 -8.18 2.91 18.89
N VAL A 227 -7.03 3.19 19.49
CA VAL A 227 -6.78 2.76 20.88
C VAL A 227 -8.01 3.18 21.69
N ASP A 228 -8.62 2.28 22.48
CA ASP A 228 -9.82 2.62 23.27
C ASP A 228 -9.56 3.95 23.99
N PRO A 229 -10.28 5.04 23.64
CA PRO A 229 -9.97 6.36 24.13
C PRO A 229 -9.98 6.39 25.66
N ARG A 230 -10.84 5.55 26.26
CA ARG A 230 -10.98 5.45 27.70
C ARG A 230 -9.79 4.75 28.34
N GLU A 231 -9.17 3.78 27.66
CA GLU A 231 -7.97 3.11 28.14
C GLU A 231 -6.76 4.04 28.04
N LEU A 232 -6.65 4.75 26.91
CA LEU A 232 -5.58 5.72 26.69
C LEU A 232 -5.64 6.87 27.69
N SER A 233 -6.83 7.46 27.88
CA SER A 233 -7.06 8.50 28.88
C SER A 233 -6.76 8.01 30.30
N ARG A 234 -7.13 6.76 30.64
CA ARG A 234 -6.80 6.15 31.95
C ARG A 234 -5.29 6.04 32.17
N ARG A 235 -4.54 5.55 31.19
CA ARG A 235 -3.08 5.40 31.27
C ARG A 235 -2.38 6.76 31.33
N LEU A 236 -2.85 7.75 30.55
CA LEU A 236 -2.31 9.12 30.55
C LEU A 236 -2.50 9.81 31.90
N VAL A 237 -3.69 9.69 32.48
CA VAL A 237 -3.98 10.24 33.81
C VAL A 237 -3.11 9.61 34.90
N ALA A 238 -2.79 8.32 34.79
CA ALA A 238 -1.91 7.64 35.74
C ALA A 238 -0.45 8.13 35.64
N VAL A 239 0.01 8.49 34.44
CA VAL A 239 1.39 8.92 34.17
C VAL A 239 1.63 10.41 34.42
N LEU A 240 0.69 11.27 34.03
CA LEU A 240 0.83 12.73 34.23
C LEU A 240 0.65 13.15 35.70
N PHE A 241 0.06 12.27 36.53
CA PHE A 241 -0.19 12.54 37.95
C PHE A 241 0.24 11.36 38.83
N PRO A 242 1.54 11.00 38.84
CA PRO A 242 2.04 9.93 39.68
C PRO A 242 2.02 10.41 41.15
N GLY A 243 1.22 9.76 42.00
CA GLY A 243 1.19 10.06 43.45
C GLY A 243 -0.10 10.66 44.01
N GLN A 244 -1.24 10.46 43.35
CA GLN A 244 -2.51 10.94 43.89
C GLN A 244 -2.85 10.35 45.28
N SER A 245 -3.10 11.27 46.22
CA SER A 245 -3.65 11.00 47.54
C SER A 245 -4.94 10.18 47.43
N TRP A 246 -5.20 9.33 48.42
CA TRP A 246 -6.46 8.57 48.52
C TRP A 246 -7.70 9.47 48.43
N LEU A 247 -7.59 10.73 48.88
CA LEU A 247 -8.64 11.76 48.80
C LEU A 247 -8.96 12.19 47.36
N ASP A 248 -7.98 12.24 46.45
CA ASP A 248 -8.19 12.59 45.05
C ASP A 248 -8.80 11.44 44.26
N ARG A 249 -8.49 10.18 44.65
CA ARG A 249 -9.13 8.99 44.09
C ARG A 249 -10.58 8.88 44.52
N THR A 250 -10.89 9.11 45.79
CA THR A 250 -12.27 9.09 46.31
C THR A 250 -13.11 10.24 45.74
N ARG A 251 -12.57 11.46 45.64
CA ARG A 251 -13.25 12.58 44.97
C ARG A 251 -13.58 12.28 43.51
N ARG A 252 -12.66 11.66 42.76
CA ARG A 252 -12.92 11.24 41.37
C ARG A 252 -13.91 10.08 41.26
N LEU A 253 -13.88 9.13 42.18
CA LEU A 253 -14.87 8.05 42.26
C LEU A 253 -16.29 8.62 42.53
N ILE A 254 -16.41 9.58 43.45
CA ILE A 254 -17.66 10.28 43.78
C ILE A 254 -18.16 11.13 42.59
N GLN A 255 -17.27 11.82 41.87
CA GLN A 255 -17.63 12.57 40.65
C GLN A 255 -18.09 11.66 39.51
N ARG A 256 -17.44 10.50 39.32
CA ARG A 256 -17.86 9.47 38.35
C ARG A 256 -19.21 8.84 38.70
N LEU A 257 -19.46 8.57 39.99
CA LEU A 257 -20.77 8.10 40.48
C LEU A 257 -21.88 9.14 40.28
N ARG A 258 -21.53 10.43 40.21
CA ARG A 258 -22.44 11.54 39.85
C ARG A 258 -22.55 11.81 38.34
N GLY A 259 -21.86 11.04 37.49
CA GLY A 259 -21.97 11.11 36.03
C GLY A 259 -21.24 12.27 35.35
N ALA A 260 -20.47 13.10 36.07
CA ALA A 260 -19.80 14.26 35.49
C ALA A 260 -18.29 14.02 35.31
N PRO A 261 -17.75 14.03 34.07
CA PRO A 261 -16.31 13.92 33.83
C PRO A 261 -15.56 15.14 34.39
N SER A 262 -14.37 14.94 34.95
CA SER A 262 -13.57 16.06 35.47
C SER A 262 -13.00 16.92 34.33
N PRO A 263 -12.69 18.22 34.56
CA PRO A 263 -12.06 19.07 33.55
C PRO A 263 -10.75 18.49 32.98
N LEU A 264 -10.01 17.74 33.81
CA LEU A 264 -8.81 17.02 33.41
C LEU A 264 -9.13 15.85 32.48
N ASP A 265 -10.15 15.04 32.80
CA ASP A 265 -10.57 13.93 31.93
C ASP A 265 -10.98 14.45 30.55
N LEU A 266 -11.72 15.57 30.49
CA LEU A 266 -12.10 16.24 29.24
C LEU A 266 -10.90 16.81 28.47
N ALA A 267 -9.86 17.29 29.16
CA ALA A 267 -8.64 17.77 28.52
C ALA A 267 -7.83 16.62 27.91
N VAL A 268 -7.68 15.52 28.65
CA VAL A 268 -7.01 14.30 28.18
C VAL A 268 -7.77 13.66 27.02
N ASP A 269 -9.10 13.54 27.11
CA ASP A 269 -9.93 12.99 26.02
C ASP A 269 -9.80 13.82 24.73
N ARG A 270 -9.78 15.16 24.84
CA ARG A 270 -9.56 16.05 23.67
C ARG A 270 -8.16 15.86 23.07
N PHE A 271 -7.14 15.77 23.90
CA PHE A 271 -5.77 15.53 23.44
C PHE A 271 -5.65 14.17 22.72
N VAL A 272 -6.19 13.10 23.31
CA VAL A 272 -6.25 11.75 22.71
C VAL A 272 -6.97 11.78 21.37
N ALA A 273 -8.11 12.47 21.28
CA ALA A 273 -8.85 12.60 20.03
C ALA A 273 -8.02 13.30 18.95
N ARG A 274 -7.24 14.32 19.31
CA ARG A 274 -6.37 15.05 18.38
C ARG A 274 -5.19 14.20 17.90
N VAL A 275 -4.47 13.53 18.80
CA VAL A 275 -3.37 12.60 18.44
C VAL A 275 -3.87 11.52 17.48
N ARG A 276 -5.05 10.97 17.73
CA ARG A 276 -5.67 9.98 16.84
C ARG A 276 -6.05 10.54 15.48
N HIS A 277 -6.53 11.79 15.44
CA HIS A 277 -6.82 12.46 14.18
C HIS A 277 -5.54 12.64 13.36
N GLU A 278 -4.45 13.12 13.96
CA GLU A 278 -3.15 13.26 13.28
C GLU A 278 -2.59 11.91 12.80
N ALA A 279 -2.65 10.87 13.65
CA ALA A 279 -2.21 9.53 13.27
C ALA A 279 -2.98 9.00 12.05
N ARG A 280 -4.31 9.21 12.01
CA ARG A 280 -5.13 8.85 10.84
C ARG A 280 -4.72 9.63 9.61
N LEU A 281 -4.55 10.94 9.70
CA LEU A 281 -4.13 11.76 8.57
C LEU A 281 -2.78 11.30 8.01
N ILE A 282 -1.81 10.99 8.88
CA ILE A 282 -0.48 10.50 8.47
C ILE A 282 -0.58 9.13 7.80
N ILE A 283 -1.37 8.19 8.37
CA ILE A 283 -1.59 6.86 7.77
C ILE A 283 -2.26 7.02 6.42
N SER A 284 -3.36 7.75 6.35
CA SER A 284 -4.09 8.00 5.12
C SER A 284 -3.20 8.69 4.09
N GLU A 285 -2.44 9.72 4.44
CA GLU A 285 -1.54 10.40 3.50
C GLU A 285 -0.50 9.44 2.91
N HIS A 286 0.11 8.62 3.75
CA HIS A 286 1.13 7.67 3.31
C HIS A 286 0.55 6.51 2.49
N MET A 287 -0.65 6.03 2.86
CA MET A 287 -1.38 5.00 2.11
C MET A 287 -1.95 5.54 0.79
N MET A 288 -2.30 6.82 0.74
CA MET A 288 -2.82 7.52 -0.44
C MET A 288 -1.71 8.12 -1.31
N THR A 289 -0.52 7.52 -1.28
CA THR A 289 0.62 7.96 -2.06
C THR A 289 1.29 6.78 -2.75
N LEU A 290 1.60 6.92 -4.04
CA LEU A 290 2.41 5.96 -4.80
C LEU A 290 3.66 6.67 -5.34
N SER A 291 4.83 6.25 -4.85
CA SER A 291 6.11 6.74 -5.34
C SER A 291 6.55 5.96 -6.58
N LEU A 292 6.72 6.69 -7.68
CA LEU A 292 7.20 6.20 -8.96
C LEU A 292 8.68 6.62 -9.16
N PRO A 293 9.37 6.07 -10.18
CA PRO A 293 10.75 6.45 -10.48
C PRO A 293 10.87 7.95 -10.81
N GLN A 294 12.10 8.45 -10.80
CA GLN A 294 12.40 9.88 -11.04
C GLN A 294 11.72 10.85 -10.06
N LYS A 295 11.40 10.39 -8.84
CA LYS A 295 10.74 11.19 -7.78
C LYS A 295 9.35 11.67 -8.17
N VAL A 296 8.69 10.99 -9.12
CA VAL A 296 7.26 11.21 -9.39
C VAL A 296 6.47 10.62 -8.22
N VAL A 297 5.58 11.42 -7.64
CA VAL A 297 4.74 11.01 -6.51
C VAL A 297 3.29 11.23 -6.88
N LEU A 298 2.53 10.16 -6.96
CA LEU A 298 1.09 10.21 -7.23
C LEU A 298 0.33 10.25 -5.90
N ARG A 299 -0.63 11.17 -5.81
CA ARG A 299 -1.58 11.23 -4.69
C ARG A 299 -2.84 10.50 -5.16
N LEU A 300 -3.17 9.38 -4.54
CA LEU A 300 -4.23 8.47 -5.03
C LEU A 300 -5.63 9.10 -4.97
N GLY A 301 -5.83 10.12 -4.12
CA GLY A 301 -7.07 10.91 -4.06
C GLY A 301 -7.06 12.16 -4.92
N ARG A 302 -6.18 12.23 -5.92
CA ARG A 302 -6.18 13.29 -6.93
C ARG A 302 -6.16 12.66 -8.31
N ASP A 303 -6.79 13.33 -9.24
CA ASP A 303 -6.79 12.93 -10.64
C ASP A 303 -5.37 12.77 -11.17
N LEU A 304 -5.18 11.74 -12.01
CA LEU A 304 -3.97 11.57 -12.78
C LEU A 304 -3.81 12.74 -13.76
N SER A 305 -2.57 13.19 -13.93
CA SER A 305 -2.24 14.30 -14.83
C SER A 305 -1.50 13.85 -16.10
N ALA A 306 -1.29 12.54 -16.26
CA ALA A 306 -0.59 11.98 -17.40
C ALA A 306 -1.56 11.72 -18.56
N GLU A 307 -1.10 11.92 -19.79
CA GLU A 307 -1.89 11.62 -20.99
C GLU A 307 -1.81 10.13 -21.34
N PHE A 308 -2.83 9.63 -22.06
CA PHE A 308 -2.77 8.31 -22.64
C PHE A 308 -1.78 8.27 -23.82
N PRO A 309 -0.93 7.23 -23.91
CA PRO A 309 0.02 7.09 -25.00
C PRO A 309 -0.72 6.87 -26.33
N PRO A 310 -0.13 7.26 -27.48
CA PRO A 310 -0.79 7.24 -28.78
C PRO A 310 -1.52 5.93 -29.11
N GLU A 311 -0.90 4.80 -28.78
CA GLU A 311 -1.37 3.44 -29.04
C GLU A 311 -2.62 3.07 -28.22
N LEU A 312 -2.88 3.80 -27.13
CA LEU A 312 -3.99 3.60 -26.20
C LEU A 312 -4.93 4.80 -26.12
N ARG A 313 -4.76 5.85 -26.95
CA ARG A 313 -5.69 6.99 -26.95
C ARG A 313 -7.08 6.58 -27.42
N GLN A 314 -7.15 5.71 -28.42
CA GLN A 314 -8.39 5.15 -28.92
C GLN A 314 -8.39 3.64 -28.72
N ILE A 315 -9.33 3.15 -27.92
CA ILE A 315 -9.50 1.70 -27.70
C ILE A 315 -10.36 1.13 -28.82
N THR A 316 -9.80 0.20 -29.59
CA THR A 316 -10.47 -0.46 -30.72
C THR A 316 -10.78 -1.93 -30.46
N ASP A 317 -10.09 -2.55 -29.50
CA ASP A 317 -10.34 -3.92 -29.06
C ASP A 317 -11.67 -4.01 -28.29
N PRO A 318 -12.64 -4.83 -28.75
CA PRO A 318 -13.97 -4.89 -28.15
C PRO A 318 -13.94 -5.53 -26.76
N ASP A 319 -13.04 -6.48 -26.51
CA ASP A 319 -12.93 -7.15 -25.21
C ASP A 319 -12.37 -6.19 -24.15
N LEU A 320 -11.37 -5.38 -24.51
CA LEU A 320 -10.83 -4.33 -23.65
C LEU A 320 -11.88 -3.24 -23.40
N ARG A 321 -12.63 -2.81 -24.43
CA ARG A 321 -13.71 -1.83 -24.22
C ARG A 321 -14.75 -2.33 -23.24
N GLY A 322 -15.23 -3.57 -23.41
CA GLY A 322 -16.18 -4.17 -22.47
C GLY A 322 -15.62 -4.35 -21.07
N LEU A 323 -14.31 -4.54 -20.93
CA LEU A 323 -13.63 -4.55 -19.64
C LEU A 323 -13.56 -3.17 -19.00
N LEU A 324 -13.25 -2.12 -19.78
CA LEU A 324 -13.23 -0.73 -19.30
C LEU A 324 -14.62 -0.24 -18.90
N ASP A 325 -15.67 -0.61 -19.65
CA ASP A 325 -17.09 -0.33 -19.31
C ASP A 325 -17.46 -0.79 -17.89
N LEU A 326 -16.80 -1.83 -17.37
CA LEU A 326 -17.06 -2.37 -16.04
C LEU A 326 -16.36 -1.59 -14.91
N VAL A 327 -15.23 -0.94 -15.19
CA VAL A 327 -14.26 -0.53 -14.16
C VAL A 327 -13.82 0.92 -14.24
N ASP A 328 -14.05 1.57 -15.37
CA ASP A 328 -13.70 2.95 -15.67
C ASP A 328 -14.98 3.72 -16.03
N PRO A 329 -15.58 4.47 -15.07
CA PRO A 329 -16.78 5.25 -15.30
C PRO A 329 -16.55 6.50 -16.16
N THR A 330 -15.30 6.96 -16.33
CA THR A 330 -14.95 8.17 -17.07
C THR A 330 -14.00 7.87 -18.23
N GLN A 331 -14.40 6.90 -19.05
CA GLN A 331 -13.61 6.44 -20.19
C GLN A 331 -13.06 7.58 -21.04
N ASP A 332 -11.82 7.36 -21.47
CA ASP A 332 -11.06 8.29 -22.31
C ASP A 332 -10.77 9.65 -21.63
N SER A 333 -10.91 9.71 -20.31
CA SER A 333 -10.58 10.88 -19.48
C SER A 333 -9.94 10.46 -18.16
N VAL A 334 -8.87 11.14 -17.78
CA VAL A 334 -8.25 10.98 -16.44
C VAL A 334 -8.90 11.85 -15.36
N ARG A 335 -9.94 12.62 -15.70
CA ARG A 335 -10.71 13.42 -14.74
C ARG A 335 -11.54 12.52 -13.86
N GLU A 336 -11.66 12.88 -12.59
CA GLU A 336 -12.39 12.09 -11.58
C GLU A 336 -11.80 10.70 -11.33
N SER A 337 -10.55 10.47 -11.77
CA SER A 337 -9.81 9.24 -11.50
C SER A 337 -9.37 9.14 -10.04
N GLY A 338 -9.26 10.26 -9.31
CA GLY A 338 -8.88 10.27 -7.90
C GLY A 338 -9.87 9.55 -6.99
N ALA A 339 -9.39 8.60 -6.18
CA ALA A 339 -10.20 7.86 -5.22
C ALA A 339 -10.32 8.62 -3.89
N MET A 340 -11.54 8.94 -3.48
CA MET A 340 -11.83 9.61 -2.21
C MET A 340 -11.74 8.63 -1.04
N ASP A 341 -12.23 7.42 -1.22
CA ASP A 341 -12.06 6.30 -0.28
C ASP A 341 -11.32 5.15 -0.95
N TRP A 342 -10.04 4.99 -0.63
CA TRP A 342 -9.25 3.88 -1.16
C TRP A 342 -9.68 2.51 -0.63
N ALA A 343 -10.50 2.43 0.42
CA ALA A 343 -11.13 1.18 0.81
C ALA A 343 -12.32 0.82 -0.10
N ASP A 344 -12.91 1.78 -0.82
CA ASP A 344 -13.92 1.51 -1.83
C ASP A 344 -13.28 0.85 -3.06
N LEU A 345 -13.81 -0.31 -3.47
CA LEU A 345 -13.22 -1.11 -4.55
C LEU A 345 -13.42 -0.47 -5.93
N PRO A 346 -14.64 -0.03 -6.31
CA PRO A 346 -14.86 0.71 -7.56
C PRO A 346 -13.96 1.94 -7.72
N GLU A 347 -13.91 2.84 -6.74
CA GLU A 347 -13.05 4.03 -6.81
C GLU A 347 -11.57 3.67 -6.97
N ARG A 348 -11.09 2.70 -6.20
CA ARG A 348 -9.71 2.23 -6.28
C ARG A 348 -9.38 1.60 -7.62
N LEU A 349 -10.28 0.79 -8.17
CA LEU A 349 -10.09 0.15 -9.47
C LEU A 349 -10.05 1.17 -10.60
N HIS A 350 -10.92 2.17 -10.57
CA HIS A 350 -10.92 3.27 -11.53
C HIS A 350 -9.54 3.94 -11.60
N PHE A 351 -8.99 4.37 -10.46
CA PHE A 351 -7.66 4.97 -10.40
C PHE A 351 -6.57 4.04 -10.97
N ILE A 352 -6.59 2.75 -10.60
CA ILE A 352 -5.57 1.78 -11.01
C ILE A 352 -5.61 1.52 -12.51
N VAL A 353 -6.80 1.47 -13.11
CA VAL A 353 -6.98 1.23 -14.54
C VAL A 353 -6.42 2.38 -15.37
N ASP A 354 -6.73 3.62 -14.98
CA ASP A 354 -6.15 4.79 -15.63
C ASP A 354 -4.64 4.88 -15.40
N LEU A 355 -4.16 4.53 -14.21
CA LEU A 355 -2.73 4.45 -13.93
C LEU A 355 -2.04 3.47 -14.90
N PHE A 356 -2.63 2.29 -15.12
CA PHE A 356 -2.09 1.34 -16.09
C PHE A 356 -2.07 1.91 -17.49
N ARG A 357 -3.15 2.55 -17.94
CA ARG A 357 -3.27 3.13 -19.28
C ARG A 357 -2.30 4.29 -19.51
N CYS A 358 -2.23 5.26 -18.59
CA CYS A 358 -1.35 6.43 -18.68
C CYS A 358 0.13 6.04 -18.72
N TYR A 359 0.55 5.10 -17.87
CA TYR A 359 1.96 4.82 -17.66
C TYR A 359 2.45 3.56 -18.38
N GLN A 360 1.61 2.89 -19.17
CA GLN A 360 2.00 1.68 -19.91
C GLN A 360 3.26 1.89 -20.75
N ALA A 361 3.35 3.01 -21.47
CA ALA A 361 4.47 3.31 -22.35
C ALA A 361 5.56 4.16 -21.66
N TRP A 362 5.53 4.36 -20.34
CA TRP A 362 6.45 5.26 -19.65
C TRP A 362 7.77 4.54 -19.29
N PRO A 363 8.89 4.80 -20.02
CA PRO A 363 10.12 4.02 -19.87
C PRO A 363 10.74 4.02 -18.46
N PRO A 364 10.62 5.09 -17.64
CA PRO A 364 11.17 5.12 -16.29
C PRO A 364 10.68 4.00 -15.38
N LEU A 365 9.51 3.41 -15.63
CA LEU A 365 9.00 2.29 -14.82
C LEU A 365 9.91 1.06 -14.80
N PHE A 366 10.78 0.90 -15.81
CA PHE A 366 11.74 -0.19 -15.91
C PHE A 366 13.08 0.09 -15.21
N GLN A 367 13.24 1.26 -14.58
CA GLN A 367 14.42 1.52 -13.76
C GLN A 367 14.50 0.52 -12.61
N PRO A 368 15.70 0.01 -12.27
CA PRO A 368 15.83 -0.97 -11.20
C PRO A 368 15.43 -0.35 -9.85
N PRO A 369 14.61 -1.04 -9.03
CA PRO A 369 14.18 -0.51 -7.75
C PRO A 369 15.33 -0.41 -6.74
N PHE A 370 16.39 -1.18 -6.93
CA PHE A 370 17.57 -1.24 -6.07
C PHE A 370 18.86 -1.18 -6.89
N SER A 371 19.92 -0.63 -6.29
CA SER A 371 21.26 -0.66 -6.90
C SER A 371 21.84 -2.09 -6.93
N PRO A 372 22.82 -2.38 -7.81
CA PRO A 372 23.42 -3.72 -7.90
C PRO A 372 23.99 -4.24 -6.57
N GLN A 373 24.56 -3.35 -5.74
CA GLN A 373 25.09 -3.70 -4.41
C GLN A 373 23.97 -4.12 -3.46
N GLN A 374 22.83 -3.42 -3.51
CA GLN A 374 21.65 -3.75 -2.71
C GLN A 374 21.04 -5.09 -3.16
N VAL A 375 20.96 -5.34 -4.47
CA VAL A 375 20.49 -6.63 -5.02
C VAL A 375 21.38 -7.78 -4.54
N ALA A 376 22.70 -7.62 -4.57
CA ALA A 376 23.62 -8.65 -4.07
C ALA A 376 23.41 -8.95 -2.57
N ALA A 377 23.17 -7.92 -1.75
CA ALA A 377 22.83 -8.12 -0.33
C ALA A 377 21.49 -8.86 -0.16
N LEU A 378 20.47 -8.49 -0.93
CA LEU A 378 19.15 -9.12 -0.89
C LEU A 378 19.19 -10.59 -1.30
N LYS A 379 19.89 -10.93 -2.37
CA LYS A 379 20.07 -12.32 -2.83
C LYS A 379 20.85 -13.17 -1.83
N ALA A 380 21.69 -12.53 -1.00
CA ALA A 380 22.35 -13.17 0.15
C ALA A 380 21.50 -13.21 1.44
N GLY A 381 20.23 -12.79 1.39
CA GLY A 381 19.32 -12.78 2.54
C GLY A 381 19.60 -11.67 3.56
N ARG A 382 20.39 -10.66 3.21
CA ARG A 382 20.76 -9.56 4.12
C ARG A 382 19.97 -8.29 3.82
N ARG A 383 19.74 -7.46 4.84
CA ARG A 383 19.19 -6.11 4.67
C ARG A 383 20.25 -5.21 4.01
N PRO A 384 19.99 -4.63 2.82
CA PRO A 384 20.87 -3.62 2.24
C PRO A 384 20.87 -2.32 3.04
N GLY A 385 21.99 -1.60 3.00
CA GLY A 385 22.06 -0.20 3.45
C GLY A 385 21.55 0.79 2.39
N GLY A 386 21.45 2.07 2.77
CA GLY A 386 21.02 3.16 1.88
C GLY A 386 19.51 3.33 1.80
N GLN A 387 19.07 4.11 0.81
CA GLN A 387 17.64 4.35 0.55
C GLN A 387 17.01 3.09 -0.07
N LEU A 388 15.88 2.65 0.51
CA LEU A 388 15.17 1.42 0.16
C LEU A 388 13.76 1.68 -0.39
#